data_AF-A0A517YUE8-F1
#
_entry.id   AF-A0A517YUE8-F1
#
_cell.length_a   1.000
_cell.length_b   1.000
_cell.length_c   1.000
_cell.angle_alpha   90.00
_cell.angle_beta   90.00
_cell.angle_gamma   90.00
#
_symmetry.space_group_name_H-M   'P 1'
#
loop_
_entity.id
_entity.type
_entity.pdbx_description
1 polymer ?
#
loop_
_entity_poly.entity_id
_entity_poly.type
_entity_poly.pdbx_seq_one_letter_code
_entity_poly.pdbx_strand_id
1 'polypeptide(L)'
;MISILSQNIPAKSVDVLQMIGIIVGLAIFLGIVAAIIKKLVYRSTETSNVGYTLSDLRDLHKKGELSDDEFAAAKALIIAQGKAALHTPEDSQESDNWDNITANDDQRPEDFDLGDELLDLKDESDDDISPDSSDKMPPDNQ
;
A
#
# COMPACT_ATOMS: atom_id res chain seq x y z
N MET A 1 -21.55 53.27 41.50
CA MET A 1 -22.72 52.43 41.19
C MET A 1 -22.35 51.39 40.13
N ILE A 2 -21.76 50.26 40.52
CA ILE A 2 -21.77 49.00 39.75
C ILE A 2 -21.75 47.87 40.80
N SER A 3 -22.90 47.58 41.40
CA SER A 3 -23.06 46.36 42.21
C SER A 3 -23.36 45.23 41.24
N ILE A 4 -22.32 44.47 40.96
CA ILE A 4 -22.36 43.25 40.16
C ILE A 4 -23.25 42.27 40.90
N LEU A 5 -24.31 41.81 40.21
CA LEU A 5 -25.15 40.72 40.65
C LEU A 5 -24.27 39.49 40.86
N SER A 6 -23.89 39.21 42.11
CA SER A 6 -23.41 37.90 42.52
C SER A 6 -24.64 36.97 42.53
N GLN A 7 -24.97 36.45 41.34
CA GLN A 7 -26.02 35.46 41.20
C GLN A 7 -25.55 34.18 41.89
N ASN A 8 -26.32 33.77 42.89
CA ASN A 8 -26.14 32.57 43.67
C ASN A 8 -26.22 31.35 42.72
N ILE A 9 -25.06 30.90 42.21
CA ILE A 9 -24.98 29.72 41.35
C ILE A 9 -25.36 28.53 42.24
N PRO A 10 -26.52 27.89 42.03
CA PRO A 10 -26.90 26.76 42.87
C PRO A 10 -25.86 25.65 42.66
N ALA A 11 -25.40 25.01 43.73
CA ALA A 11 -24.32 24.02 43.69
C ALA A 11 -24.53 22.89 42.66
N LYS A 12 -25.78 22.63 42.28
CA LYS A 12 -26.17 21.68 41.23
C LYS A 12 -25.77 22.12 39.82
N SER A 13 -25.66 23.42 39.55
CA SER A 13 -25.27 23.96 38.25
C SER A 13 -23.81 23.67 37.91
N VAL A 14 -22.94 23.57 38.92
CA VAL A 14 -21.51 23.25 38.71
C VAL A 14 -21.36 21.82 38.19
N ASP A 15 -22.12 20.88 38.75
CA ASP A 15 -22.12 19.47 38.34
C ASP A 15 -22.61 19.31 36.90
N VAL A 16 -23.69 20.01 36.54
CA VAL A 16 -24.21 20.01 35.15
C VAL A 16 -23.22 20.63 34.16
N LEU A 17 -22.56 21.74 34.52
CA LEU A 17 -21.55 22.35 33.67
C LEU A 17 -20.35 21.43 33.44
N GLN A 18 -19.91 20.74 34.50
CA GLN A 18 -18.81 19.77 34.42
C GLN A 18 -19.18 18.57 33.54
N MET A 19 -20.39 18.03 33.69
CA MET A 19 -20.88 16.92 32.87
C MET A 19 -20.96 17.29 31.38
N ILE A 20 -21.46 18.48 31.06
CA ILE A 20 -21.47 18.99 29.68
C ILE A 20 -20.05 19.12 29.13
N GLY A 21 -19.12 19.66 29.93
CA GLY A 21 -17.71 19.77 29.55
C GLY A 21 -17.07 18.42 29.20
N ILE A 22 -17.36 17.38 29.98
CA ILE A 22 -16.87 16.02 29.73
C ILE A 22 -17.45 15.46 28.42
N ILE A 23 -18.76 15.62 28.18
CA ILE A 23 -19.41 15.13 26.96
C ILE A 23 -18.84 15.81 25.72
N VAL A 24 -18.66 17.14 25.76
CA VAL A 24 -18.07 17.91 24.67
C VAL A 24 -16.61 17.48 24.44
N GLY A 25 -15.83 17.31 25.51
CA GLY A 25 -14.46 16.80 25.43
C GLY A 25 -14.39 15.41 24.80
N LEU A 26 -15.29 14.50 25.19
CA LEU A 26 -15.39 13.15 24.65
C LEU A 26 -15.74 13.17 23.16
N ALA A 27 -16.70 14.01 22.75
CA ALA A 27 -17.10 14.14 21.35
C ALA A 27 -15.94 14.64 20.47
N ILE A 28 -15.19 15.64 20.94
CA ILE A 28 -14.00 16.14 20.25
C ILE A 28 -12.92 15.05 20.18
N PHE A 29 -12.67 14.35 21.28
CA PHE A 29 -11.70 13.26 21.34
C PHE A 29 -12.03 12.15 20.34
N LEU A 30 -13.29 11.69 20.31
CA LEU A 30 -13.77 10.71 19.34
C LEU A 30 -13.65 11.22 17.91
N GLY A 31 -13.95 12.50 17.67
CA GLY A 31 -13.78 13.15 16.37
C GLY A 31 -12.33 13.15 15.90
N ILE A 32 -11.37 13.46 16.79
CA ILE A 32 -9.93 13.44 16.48
C ILE A 32 -9.47 12.02 16.18
N VAL A 33 -9.84 11.04 17.00
CA VAL A 33 -9.49 9.63 16.78
C VAL A 33 -10.05 9.14 15.44
N ALA A 34 -11.32 9.41 15.15
CA ALA A 34 -11.95 9.08 13.87
C ALA A 34 -11.25 9.78 12.70
N ALA A 35 -10.85 11.04 12.85
CA ALA A 35 -10.12 11.78 11.82
C ALA A 35 -8.72 11.21 11.57
N ILE A 36 -8.02 10.75 12.61
CA ILE A 36 -6.71 10.09 12.48
C ILE A 36 -6.87 8.74 11.77
N ILE A 37 -7.82 7.91 12.18
CA ILE A 37 -8.10 6.62 11.52
C ILE A 37 -8.49 6.86 10.06
N LYS A 38 -9.39 7.80 9.80
CA LYS A 38 -9.78 8.16 8.44
C LYS A 38 -8.57 8.64 7.63
N LYS A 39 -7.73 9.50 8.19
CA LYS A 39 -6.50 9.97 7.53
C LYS A 39 -5.50 8.84 7.26
N LEU A 40 -5.42 7.85 8.15
CA LEU A 40 -4.53 6.71 7.97
C LEU A 40 -5.06 5.76 6.88
N VAL A 41 -6.36 5.44 6.93
CA VAL A 41 -7.01 4.53 5.96
C VAL A 41 -7.07 5.15 4.56
N TYR A 42 -7.41 6.44 4.43
CA TYR A 42 -7.45 7.12 3.13
C TYR A 42 -6.05 7.39 2.55
N ARG A 43 -4.97 7.29 3.33
CA ARG A 43 -3.61 7.29 2.79
C ARG A 43 -3.20 5.93 2.22
N SER A 44 -3.84 4.85 2.67
CA SER A 44 -3.59 3.49 2.18
C SER A 44 -4.39 3.13 0.93
N THR A 45 -5.29 4.00 0.46
CA THR A 45 -6.06 3.77 -0.79
C THR A 45 -5.31 4.12 -2.07
N GLU A 46 -4.17 4.83 -2.01
CA GLU A 46 -3.27 5.02 -3.18
C GLU A 46 -2.09 4.03 -3.19
N THR A 47 -1.87 3.28 -2.10
CA THR A 47 -0.88 2.20 -2.04
C THR A 47 -1.48 0.98 -1.35
N SER A 48 -2.19 0.20 -2.14
CA SER A 48 -2.72 -1.13 -1.83
C SER A 48 -1.61 -2.13 -1.46
N ASN A 49 -0.90 -1.96 -0.34
CA ASN A 49 0.10 -2.96 0.09
C ASN A 49 0.51 -2.91 1.57
N VAL A 50 -0.38 -2.50 2.48
CA VAL A 50 -0.12 -2.58 3.94
C VAL A 50 -1.19 -3.44 4.63
N GLY A 51 -1.39 -4.65 4.12
CA GLY A 51 -2.25 -5.64 4.77
C GLY A 51 -1.73 -7.03 4.47
N TYR A 52 -1.01 -7.63 5.42
CA TYR A 52 -0.53 -9.02 5.45
C TYR A 52 -0.01 -9.56 4.12
N THR A 53 1.31 -9.50 3.94
CA THR A 53 1.94 -10.27 2.86
C THR A 53 1.65 -11.76 3.06
N LEU A 54 1.62 -12.53 1.97
CA LEU A 54 1.50 -13.99 2.04
C LEU A 54 2.54 -14.64 2.97
N SER A 55 3.70 -14.00 3.16
CA SER A 55 4.73 -14.48 4.08
C SER A 55 4.30 -14.33 5.53
N ASP A 56 3.72 -13.21 5.91
CA ASP A 56 3.27 -12.96 7.30
C ASP A 56 2.10 -13.88 7.67
N LEU A 57 1.19 -14.12 6.72
CA LEU A 57 0.09 -15.08 6.88
C LEU A 57 0.59 -16.52 7.11
N ARG A 58 1.67 -16.90 6.40
CA ARG A 58 2.34 -18.20 6.56
C ARG A 58 3.04 -18.31 7.91
N ASP A 59 3.63 -17.22 8.39
CA ASP A 59 4.35 -17.21 9.67
C ASP A 59 3.37 -17.27 10.86
N LEU A 60 2.19 -16.63 10.75
CA LEU A 60 1.07 -16.78 11.70
C LEU A 60 0.53 -18.22 11.76
N HIS A 61 0.35 -18.85 10.59
CA HIS A 61 -0.08 -20.25 10.51
C HIS A 61 0.92 -21.21 11.16
N LYS A 62 2.23 -21.03 10.91
CA LYS A 62 3.29 -21.81 11.55
C LYS A 62 3.37 -21.61 13.06
N LYS A 63 3.02 -20.42 13.56
CA LYS A 63 2.94 -20.13 15.00
C LYS A 63 1.70 -20.74 15.66
N GLY A 64 0.77 -21.30 14.88
CA GLY A 64 -0.49 -21.85 15.38
C GLY A 64 -1.49 -20.79 15.84
N GLU A 65 -1.29 -19.52 15.44
CA GLU A 65 -2.20 -18.42 15.77
C GLU A 65 -3.41 -18.35 14.81
N LEU A 66 -3.44 -19.21 13.79
CA LEU A 66 -4.45 -19.23 12.74
C LEU A 66 -4.77 -20.69 12.36
N SER A 67 -6.05 -21.02 12.23
CA SER A 67 -6.47 -22.37 11.83
C SER A 67 -6.24 -22.63 10.33
N ASP A 68 -6.14 -23.89 9.94
CA ASP A 68 -5.94 -24.29 8.53
C ASP A 68 -7.05 -23.74 7.61
N ASP A 69 -8.30 -23.74 8.09
CA ASP A 69 -9.46 -23.25 7.35
C ASP A 69 -9.40 -21.73 7.14
N GLU A 70 -9.00 -20.98 8.18
CA GLU A 70 -8.81 -19.53 8.11
C GLU A 70 -7.63 -19.18 7.19
N PHE A 71 -6.56 -19.99 7.19
CA PHE A 71 -5.40 -19.78 6.33
C PHE A 71 -5.77 -19.96 4.86
N ALA A 72 -6.53 -21.01 4.54
CA ALA A 72 -6.99 -21.28 3.19
C ALA A 72 -7.87 -20.14 2.65
N ALA A 73 -8.81 -19.65 3.47
CA ALA A 73 -9.71 -18.55 3.10
C ALA A 73 -8.93 -17.24 2.85
N ALA A 74 -8.03 -16.87 3.76
CA ALA A 74 -7.25 -15.65 3.64
C ALA A 74 -6.23 -15.72 2.49
N LYS A 75 -5.59 -16.87 2.25
CA LYS A 75 -4.72 -17.09 1.09
C LYS A 75 -5.47 -16.93 -0.23
N ALA A 76 -6.67 -17.50 -0.35
CA ALA A 76 -7.48 -17.38 -1.56
C ALA A 76 -7.84 -15.92 -1.87
N LEU A 77 -8.15 -15.13 -0.84
CA LEU A 77 -8.51 -13.73 -0.96
C LEU A 77 -7.32 -12.87 -1.44
N ILE A 78 -6.12 -13.12 -0.92
CA ILE A 78 -4.90 -12.41 -1.36
C ILE A 78 -4.56 -12.74 -2.83
N ILE A 79 -4.67 -14.02 -3.22
CA ILE A 79 -4.43 -14.43 -4.60
C ILE A 79 -5.46 -13.80 -5.55
N ALA A 80 -6.73 -13.73 -5.14
CA ALA A 80 -7.78 -13.09 -5.94
C ALA A 80 -7.52 -11.59 -6.15
N GLN A 81 -7.06 -10.89 -5.11
CA GLN A 81 -6.66 -9.48 -5.21
C GLN A 81 -5.43 -9.29 -6.10
N GLY A 82 -4.41 -10.14 -5.97
CA GLY A 82 -3.22 -10.10 -6.82
C GLY A 82 -3.55 -10.35 -8.30
N LYS A 83 -4.46 -11.29 -8.58
CA LYS A 83 -4.93 -11.57 -9.95
C LYS A 83 -5.76 -10.42 -10.53
N ALA A 84 -6.60 -9.78 -9.72
CA ALA A 84 -7.39 -8.61 -10.15
C ALA A 84 -6.50 -7.38 -10.42
N ALA A 85 -5.42 -7.18 -9.67
CA ALA A 85 -4.46 -6.11 -9.93
C ALA A 85 -3.65 -6.34 -11.22
N LEU A 86 -3.32 -7.60 -11.55
CA LEU A 86 -2.65 -7.96 -12.81
C LEU A 86 -3.59 -7.85 -14.02
N HIS A 87 -4.89 -8.08 -13.84
CA HIS A 87 -5.91 -7.78 -14.84
C HIS A 87 -6.44 -6.35 -14.64
N THR A 88 -5.55 -5.36 -14.67
CA THR A 88 -6.00 -3.99 -14.92
C THR A 88 -6.48 -3.96 -16.37
N PRO A 89 -7.75 -3.64 -16.66
CA PRO A 89 -8.20 -3.36 -18.02
C PRO A 89 -7.62 -2.00 -18.42
N GLU A 90 -6.34 -1.99 -18.81
CA GLU A 90 -5.64 -0.85 -19.40
C GLU A 90 -5.98 -0.70 -20.89
N ASP A 91 -7.05 -1.31 -21.39
CA ASP A 91 -7.39 -1.34 -22.82
C ASP A 91 -8.87 -0.98 -23.11
N SER A 92 -9.45 0.05 -22.47
CA SER A 92 -10.83 0.46 -22.87
C SER A 92 -11.20 1.94 -22.73
N GLN A 93 -10.22 2.86 -22.75
CA GLN A 93 -10.52 4.30 -22.97
C GLN A 93 -9.69 4.98 -24.06
N GLU A 94 -9.15 4.22 -25.02
CA GLU A 94 -8.42 4.81 -26.15
C GLU A 94 -8.63 4.02 -27.45
N SER A 95 -9.86 4.06 -28.02
CA SER A 95 -10.07 3.53 -29.39
C SER A 95 -11.12 4.24 -30.26
N ASP A 96 -11.66 5.39 -29.84
CA ASP A 96 -12.62 6.15 -30.67
C ASP A 96 -12.07 7.50 -31.19
N ASN A 97 -10.75 7.69 -31.25
CA ASN A 97 -10.15 8.89 -31.84
C ASN A 97 -8.95 8.60 -32.77
N TRP A 98 -9.11 7.61 -33.66
CA TRP A 98 -8.17 7.41 -34.77
C TRP A 98 -8.51 8.25 -36.01
N ASP A 99 -9.67 8.92 -36.04
CA ASP A 99 -10.12 9.73 -37.19
C ASP A 99 -9.45 11.11 -37.31
N ASN A 100 -8.59 11.51 -36.36
CA ASN A 100 -7.97 12.85 -36.34
C ASN A 100 -6.45 12.87 -36.62
N ILE A 101 -5.82 11.75 -36.98
CA ILE A 101 -4.35 11.67 -37.13
C ILE A 101 -3.88 11.57 -38.60
N THR A 102 -4.76 11.42 -39.58
CA THR A 102 -4.36 11.26 -41.01
C THR A 102 -4.39 12.53 -41.87
N ALA A 103 -4.52 13.73 -41.28
CA ALA A 103 -4.56 14.98 -42.06
C ALA A 103 -3.24 15.79 -42.08
N ASN A 104 -2.17 15.35 -41.42
CA ASN A 104 -0.89 16.08 -41.34
C ASN A 104 0.34 15.24 -41.72
N ASP A 105 0.17 14.19 -42.54
CA ASP A 105 1.26 13.30 -42.96
C ASP A 105 2.00 13.85 -44.21
N ASP A 106 2.54 15.07 -44.10
CA ASP A 106 3.35 15.71 -45.17
C ASP A 106 4.71 16.23 -44.66
N GLN A 107 5.22 15.66 -43.56
CA GLN A 107 6.60 15.91 -43.11
C GLN A 107 7.32 14.58 -42.86
N ARG A 108 7.70 13.93 -43.95
CA ARG A 108 8.63 12.81 -43.99
C ARG A 108 10.06 13.37 -44.04
N PRO A 109 10.88 13.30 -42.97
CA PRO A 109 12.31 13.57 -43.07
C PRO A 109 12.97 12.42 -43.85
N GLU A 110 13.37 12.73 -45.08
CA GLU A 110 14.14 11.87 -45.99
C GLU A 110 15.63 11.94 -45.62
N ASP A 111 16.04 11.35 -44.49
CA ASP A 111 17.45 11.24 -44.10
C ASP A 111 17.63 10.50 -42.76
N PHE A 112 17.32 9.20 -42.74
CA PHE A 112 17.92 8.32 -41.73
C PHE A 112 18.83 7.31 -42.40
N ASP A 113 20.08 7.74 -42.57
CA ASP A 113 21.20 6.98 -43.10
C ASP A 113 21.62 5.91 -42.07
N LEU A 114 21.14 4.68 -42.23
CA LEU A 114 21.53 3.51 -41.44
C LEU A 114 22.79 2.86 -42.03
N GLY A 115 23.84 3.67 -42.19
CA GLY A 115 25.18 3.21 -42.48
C GLY A 115 25.90 2.82 -41.18
N ASP A 116 26.31 1.55 -41.10
CA ASP A 116 27.64 1.19 -40.59
C ASP A 116 27.86 1.03 -39.08
N GLU A 117 26.91 0.47 -38.32
CA GLU A 117 27.21 0.04 -36.92
C GLU A 117 26.87 -1.45 -36.66
N LEU A 118 27.18 -2.29 -37.65
CA LEU A 118 27.28 -3.73 -37.50
C LEU A 118 28.77 -4.07 -37.59
N LEU A 119 29.32 -4.69 -36.54
CA LEU A 119 30.65 -5.31 -36.37
C LEU A 119 31.53 -4.66 -35.30
N ASP A 120 31.26 -4.92 -34.01
CA ASP A 120 32.31 -5.42 -33.11
C ASP A 120 31.72 -5.93 -31.79
N LEU A 121 32.48 -6.78 -31.08
CA LEU A 121 32.16 -7.51 -29.83
C LEU A 121 31.53 -8.89 -30.09
N LYS A 122 32.23 -9.92 -30.58
CA LYS A 122 33.57 -10.41 -30.20
C LYS A 122 33.68 -10.53 -28.67
N ASP A 123 33.20 -11.66 -28.11
CA ASP A 123 34.05 -12.79 -27.71
C ASP A 123 34.89 -12.43 -26.48
N GLU A 124 34.42 -12.83 -25.29
CA GLU A 124 35.16 -13.12 -24.04
C GLU A 124 34.08 -13.15 -22.93
N SER A 125 33.84 -14.22 -22.18
CA SER A 125 34.81 -14.86 -21.29
C SER A 125 34.13 -16.08 -20.65
N ASP A 126 34.83 -17.21 -20.70
CA ASP A 126 34.55 -18.40 -19.90
C ASP A 126 34.99 -18.11 -18.45
N ASP A 127 34.02 -17.87 -17.55
CA ASP A 127 34.29 -17.76 -16.12
C ASP A 127 34.19 -19.14 -15.45
N ASP A 128 35.36 -19.62 -15.00
CA ASP A 128 35.60 -20.80 -14.19
C ASP A 128 34.76 -20.83 -12.90
N ILE A 129 33.71 -21.67 -12.88
CA ILE A 129 33.03 -22.05 -11.64
C ILE A 129 33.82 -23.19 -11.00
N SER A 130 34.72 -22.85 -10.07
CA SER A 130 35.21 -23.80 -9.07
C SER A 130 34.25 -23.85 -7.88
N PRO A 131 33.54 -24.97 -7.61
CA PRO A 131 32.77 -25.12 -6.39
C PRO A 131 33.71 -25.35 -5.18
N ASP A 132 33.73 -24.35 -4.30
CA ASP A 132 34.36 -24.39 -2.97
C ASP A 132 33.68 -25.44 -2.08
N SER A 133 34.35 -26.57 -1.86
CA SER A 133 33.90 -27.69 -1.04
C SER A 133 34.22 -27.49 0.45
N SER A 134 33.65 -26.43 1.04
CA SER A 134 33.88 -26.06 2.44
C SER A 134 32.59 -25.85 3.23
N ASP A 135 31.77 -26.88 3.43
CA ASP A 135 30.78 -26.86 4.51
C ASP A 135 30.61 -28.26 5.12
N LYS A 136 31.41 -28.61 6.14
CA LYS A 136 31.21 -28.35 7.58
C LYS A 136 30.12 -29.24 8.17
N MET A 137 30.54 -30.42 8.62
CA MET A 137 29.74 -31.30 9.47
C MET A 137 29.51 -30.65 10.86
N PRO A 138 28.30 -30.74 11.44
CA PRO A 138 28.07 -30.38 12.83
C PRO A 138 28.59 -31.47 13.79
N PRO A 139 29.06 -31.11 14.99
CA PRO A 139 29.44 -32.09 16.01
C PRO A 139 28.20 -32.72 16.65
N ASP A 140 28.26 -34.05 16.78
CA ASP A 140 27.40 -34.88 17.63
C ASP A 140 27.47 -34.38 19.08
N ASN A 141 26.32 -34.11 19.68
CA ASN A 141 26.21 -33.78 21.10
C ASN A 141 25.51 -34.94 21.83
N GLN A 142 26.27 -35.62 22.70
CA GLN A 142 25.78 -36.62 23.65
C GLN A 142 25.06 -35.95 24.83
#